data_AF-A0A950DIY6-F1
#
_entry.id   AF-A0A950DIY6-F1
#
_cell.length_a   1.000
_cell.length_b   1.000
_cell.length_c   1.000
_cell.angle_alpha   90.00
_cell.angle_beta   90.00
_cell.angle_gamma   90.00
#
_symmetry.space_group_name_H-M   'P 1'
#
loop_
_entity.id
_entity.type
_entity.pdbx_description
1 polymer ?
#
loop_
_entity_poly.entity_id
_entity_poly.type
_entity_poly.pdbx_seq_one_letter_code
_entity_poly.pdbx_strand_id
1 'polypeptide(L)'
;HVLWKTPDGEHPRAYLESRGISRETAQAFRIGFAPARILALTKALERRGLREAGVRLGLVKNDADGSRDMFRARLMFPIRDVQGRVVAFDGRVLDDRQPKYLNSPESPLYSKTRTIYGLYEARATIAAKDRAILVEGYIDAIALAQADCKEAVAGCGTALTVEQLRLLGRHTRNVFACFDGDDAGRKASLRALGIFLQAGLLGRGIFIPAGYDPDTFVRERGARAFNDLADSAELLIDYFLAEQSRHATRSLEARARAAERVAEMLKLVTNRFEFELLVGRAASILGIGEEVLRREGRGGIRGGLQQAVTPPRARTQAADAGTRAEIGLVSIALLHPQLRLQIAESEVAKDFAESELAAALREICASDKPHAAMESWIAEHLTAEQLSQFSAAAVGPLIEDLDHARVLVADYVTALERRRHQREVDSLKRDVAEASAGGASDDQAWEKTQALIALRRASDPRR
;
A
#
# COMPACT_ATOMS: atom_id res chain seq x y z
N HIS A 1 -21.53 24.70 17.34
CA HIS A 1 -20.67 24.54 16.17
C HIS A 1 -20.74 25.82 15.36
N VAL A 2 -19.68 26.64 15.38
CA VAL A 2 -19.69 28.00 14.84
C VAL A 2 -20.11 28.01 13.36
N LEU A 3 -19.50 27.13 12.55
CA LEU A 3 -19.81 27.02 11.11
C LEU A 3 -21.31 26.83 10.79
N TRP A 4 -22.08 26.14 11.63
CA TRP A 4 -23.49 25.78 11.32
C TRP A 4 -24.53 26.53 12.15
N LYS A 5 -24.14 27.11 13.29
CA LYS A 5 -25.09 27.59 14.30
C LYS A 5 -24.96 29.09 14.61
N THR A 6 -24.01 29.80 14.00
CA THR A 6 -23.78 31.22 14.27
C THR A 6 -23.69 32.04 12.98
N PRO A 7 -23.97 33.36 13.04
CA PRO A 7 -23.79 34.27 11.90
C PRO A 7 -22.37 34.26 11.34
N ASP A 8 -21.35 34.14 12.20
CA ASP A 8 -19.94 34.00 11.79
C ASP A 8 -19.67 32.86 10.79
N GLY A 9 -20.59 31.89 10.67
CA GLY A 9 -20.49 30.78 9.74
C GLY A 9 -21.07 31.03 8.34
N GLU A 10 -21.73 32.16 8.08
CA GLU A 10 -22.38 32.45 6.79
C GLU A 10 -21.40 32.45 5.61
N HIS A 11 -20.36 33.28 5.68
CA HIS A 11 -19.34 33.38 4.63
C HIS A 11 -18.58 32.04 4.40
N PRO A 12 -18.16 31.31 5.45
CA PRO A 12 -17.61 29.96 5.30
C PRO A 12 -18.55 28.93 4.64
N ARG A 13 -19.87 28.98 4.92
CA ARG A 13 -20.84 28.09 4.27
C ARG A 13 -20.98 28.43 2.79
N ALA A 14 -21.08 29.71 2.44
CA ALA A 14 -21.12 30.16 1.04
C ALA A 14 -19.87 29.71 0.26
N TYR A 15 -18.69 29.74 0.91
CA TYR A 15 -17.46 29.22 0.31
C TYR A 15 -17.54 27.69 0.06
N LEU A 16 -17.99 26.90 1.03
CA LEU A 16 -18.17 25.45 0.84
C LEU A 16 -19.16 25.16 -0.29
N GLU A 17 -20.28 25.89 -0.33
CA GLU A 17 -21.28 25.80 -1.40
C GLU A 17 -20.70 26.14 -2.77
N SER A 18 -19.86 27.18 -2.89
CA SER A 18 -19.18 27.53 -4.15
C SER A 18 -18.19 26.45 -4.63
N ARG A 19 -17.68 25.62 -3.71
CA ARG A 19 -16.86 24.43 -4.01
C ARG A 19 -17.71 23.17 -4.16
N GLY A 20 -19.03 23.29 -4.11
CA GLY A 20 -19.96 22.17 -4.22
C GLY A 20 -19.90 21.20 -3.04
N ILE A 21 -19.29 21.56 -1.91
CA ILE A 21 -19.17 20.67 -0.75
C ILE A 21 -20.46 20.70 0.04
N SER A 22 -21.16 19.55 0.09
CA SER A 22 -22.41 19.39 0.81
C SER A 22 -22.23 19.49 2.32
N ARG A 23 -23.33 19.77 3.03
CA ARG A 23 -23.35 19.79 4.49
C ARG A 23 -23.01 18.42 5.07
N GLU A 24 -23.49 17.36 4.45
CA GLU A 24 -23.27 15.96 4.84
C GLU A 24 -21.78 15.63 4.76
N THR A 25 -21.13 15.96 3.64
CA THR A 25 -19.67 15.80 3.47
C THR A 25 -18.91 16.63 4.51
N ALA A 26 -19.26 17.91 4.66
CA ALA A 26 -18.60 18.78 5.62
C ALA A 26 -18.75 18.26 7.07
N GLN A 27 -19.88 17.63 7.41
CA GLN A 27 -20.08 16.97 8.70
C GLN A 27 -19.26 15.68 8.84
N ALA A 28 -19.19 14.86 7.80
CA ALA A 28 -18.40 13.62 7.80
C ALA A 28 -16.92 13.91 8.10
N PHE A 29 -16.36 14.93 7.43
CA PHE A 29 -14.99 15.42 7.65
C PHE A 29 -14.84 16.35 8.87
N ARG A 30 -15.94 16.64 9.59
CA ARG A 30 -15.98 17.56 10.76
C ARG A 30 -15.44 18.96 10.47
N ILE A 31 -15.61 19.46 9.25
CA ILE A 31 -15.21 20.82 8.88
C ILE A 31 -15.87 21.83 9.82
N GLY A 32 -15.08 22.77 10.33
CA GLY A 32 -15.52 23.79 11.29
C GLY A 32 -15.11 25.20 10.86
N PHE A 33 -15.31 26.17 11.75
CA PHE A 33 -14.85 27.54 11.53
C PHE A 33 -14.31 28.12 12.84
N ALA A 34 -13.12 28.73 12.76
CA ALA A 34 -12.54 29.51 13.85
C ALA A 34 -12.94 30.98 13.65
N PRO A 35 -13.69 31.59 14.57
CA PRO A 35 -14.13 32.99 14.44
C PRO A 35 -12.94 33.95 14.48
N ALA A 36 -13.14 35.21 14.08
CA ALA A 36 -12.09 36.24 14.06
C ALA A 36 -11.63 36.67 15.46
N ARG A 37 -12.42 36.36 16.49
CA ARG A 37 -12.19 36.77 17.89
C ARG A 37 -10.86 36.20 18.40
N ILE A 38 -10.06 37.04 19.06
CA ILE A 38 -8.68 36.72 19.46
C ILE A 38 -8.58 35.60 20.52
N LEU A 39 -9.58 35.49 21.40
CA LEU A 39 -9.54 34.63 22.59
C LEU A 39 -10.72 33.64 22.68
N ALA A 40 -11.39 33.35 21.56
CA ALA A 40 -12.59 32.50 21.58
C ALA A 40 -12.26 31.08 22.04
N LEU A 41 -11.19 30.48 21.51
CA LEU A 41 -10.72 29.15 21.89
C LEU A 41 -10.02 29.18 23.25
N THR A 42 -9.12 30.14 23.49
CA THR A 42 -8.43 30.29 24.78
C THR A 42 -9.42 30.33 25.95
N LYS A 43 -10.45 31.20 25.90
CA LYS A 43 -11.48 31.27 26.95
C LYS A 43 -12.34 30.02 27.06
N ALA A 44 -12.51 29.27 25.95
CA ALA A 44 -13.23 27.99 25.99
C ALA A 44 -12.40 26.88 26.66
N LEU A 45 -11.08 26.87 26.44
CA LEU A 45 -10.16 25.94 27.08
C LEU A 45 -9.95 26.27 28.57
N GLU A 46 -9.84 27.55 28.92
CA GLU A 46 -9.73 28.01 30.31
C GLU A 46 -10.91 27.55 31.16
N ARG A 47 -12.15 27.74 30.68
CA ARG A 47 -13.36 27.27 31.36
C ARG A 47 -13.41 25.75 31.57
N ARG A 48 -12.57 24.99 30.86
CA ARG A 48 -12.46 23.53 30.97
C ARG A 48 -11.18 23.09 31.70
N GLY A 49 -10.34 24.02 32.17
CA GLY A 49 -9.04 23.68 32.75
C GLY A 49 -8.02 23.12 31.75
N LEU A 50 -8.19 23.38 30.45
CA LEU A 50 -7.40 22.79 29.35
C LEU A 50 -6.47 23.79 28.64
N ARG A 51 -6.29 24.99 29.19
CA ARG A 51 -5.47 26.04 28.56
C ARG A 51 -4.04 25.58 28.29
N GLU A 52 -3.37 25.02 29.30
CA GLU A 52 -1.97 24.56 29.17
C GLU A 52 -1.83 23.43 28.15
N ALA A 53 -2.81 22.54 28.05
CA ALA A 53 -2.85 21.54 26.99
C ALA A 53 -2.97 22.20 25.61
N GLY A 54 -3.81 23.23 25.47
CA GLY A 54 -3.93 24.02 24.25
C GLY A 54 -2.65 24.73 23.83
N VAL A 55 -1.87 25.24 24.80
CA VAL A 55 -0.54 25.83 24.54
C VAL A 55 0.43 24.77 24.05
N ARG A 56 0.54 23.63 24.76
CA ARG A 56 1.44 22.52 24.37
C ARG A 56 1.12 21.94 22.98
N LEU A 57 -0.15 21.93 22.59
CA LEU A 57 -0.60 21.45 21.27
C LEU A 57 -0.58 22.56 20.19
N GLY A 58 -0.14 23.77 20.53
CA GLY A 58 -0.04 24.88 19.59
C GLY A 58 -1.39 25.46 19.13
N LEU A 59 -2.46 25.21 19.87
CA LEU A 59 -3.79 25.79 19.64
C LEU A 59 -3.91 27.21 20.23
N VAL A 60 -3.12 27.49 21.26
CA VAL A 60 -3.00 28.80 21.91
C VAL A 60 -1.54 29.26 21.81
N LYS A 61 -1.31 30.50 21.40
CA LYS A 61 0.00 31.15 21.43
C LYS A 61 0.08 32.09 22.61
N ASN A 62 1.21 32.07 23.31
CA ASN A 62 1.55 33.05 24.34
C ASN A 62 2.66 33.93 23.77
N ASP A 63 2.38 35.21 23.58
CA ASP A 63 3.34 36.22 23.18
C ASP A 63 3.56 37.21 24.34
N ALA A 64 4.49 38.15 24.19
CA ALA A 64 4.77 39.18 25.21
C ALA A 64 3.51 40.01 25.55
N ASP A 65 2.63 40.22 24.57
CA ASP A 65 1.39 40.98 24.71
C ASP A 65 0.20 40.15 25.22
N GLY A 66 0.42 38.87 25.57
CA GLY A 66 -0.58 37.97 26.12
C GLY A 66 -0.92 36.77 25.23
N SER A 67 -2.03 36.10 25.54
CA SER A 67 -2.47 34.90 24.81
C SER A 67 -3.31 35.24 23.59
N ARG A 68 -3.25 34.38 22.58
CA ARG A 68 -4.17 34.42 21.42
C ARG A 68 -4.41 33.04 20.83
N ASP A 69 -5.57 32.87 20.20
CA ASP A 69 -5.91 31.68 19.43
C ASP A 69 -4.99 31.55 18.22
N MET A 70 -4.45 30.36 17.96
CA MET A 70 -3.60 30.09 16.78
C MET A 70 -4.38 30.28 15.47
N PHE A 71 -5.60 29.75 15.41
CA PHE A 71 -6.47 29.81 14.25
C PHE A 71 -7.55 30.88 14.44
N ARG A 72 -7.68 31.80 13.49
CA ARG A 72 -8.65 32.89 13.55
C ARG A 72 -9.16 33.27 12.17
N ALA A 73 -10.46 33.46 12.05
CA ALA A 73 -11.15 33.73 10.78
C ALA A 73 -10.69 32.74 9.69
N ARG A 74 -10.75 31.44 10.02
CA ARG A 74 -10.30 30.35 9.16
C ARG A 74 -11.34 29.23 9.13
N LEU A 75 -11.61 28.71 7.94
CA LEU A 75 -12.29 27.42 7.76
C LEU A 75 -11.37 26.32 8.27
N MET A 76 -11.87 25.46 9.14
CA MET A 76 -11.07 24.50 9.89
C MET A 76 -11.27 23.08 9.37
N PHE A 77 -10.17 22.41 9.06
CA PHE A 77 -10.10 21.01 8.66
C PHE A 77 -9.45 20.21 9.80
N PRO A 78 -10.22 19.47 10.60
CA PRO A 78 -9.65 18.60 11.63
C PRO A 78 -8.88 17.45 10.99
N ILE A 79 -7.66 17.22 11.44
CA ILE A 79 -6.81 16.12 11.00
C ILE A 79 -6.97 14.98 12.00
N ARG A 80 -7.32 13.79 11.51
CA ARG A 80 -7.52 12.61 12.34
C ARG A 80 -6.40 11.60 12.16
N ASP A 81 -6.07 10.91 13.25
CA ASP A 81 -5.24 9.72 13.17
C ASP A 81 -6.01 8.51 12.62
N VAL A 82 -5.32 7.38 12.45
CA VAL A 82 -5.93 6.15 11.93
C VAL A 82 -7.04 5.61 12.82
N GLN A 83 -7.13 5.99 14.11
CA GLN A 83 -8.22 5.62 15.02
C GLN A 83 -9.40 6.59 14.98
N GLY A 84 -9.28 7.71 14.27
CA GLY A 84 -10.33 8.73 14.14
C GLY A 84 -10.30 9.80 15.23
N ARG A 85 -9.23 9.84 16.05
CA ARG A 85 -9.03 10.91 17.04
C ARG A 85 -8.50 12.14 16.33
N VAL A 86 -9.03 13.32 16.67
CA VAL A 86 -8.52 14.58 16.12
C VAL A 86 -7.18 14.89 16.79
N VAL A 87 -6.11 14.94 16.00
CA VAL A 87 -4.73 15.15 16.47
C VAL A 87 -4.18 16.52 16.11
N ALA A 88 -4.74 17.18 15.10
CA ALA A 88 -4.33 18.49 14.63
C ALA A 88 -5.45 19.17 13.85
N PHE A 89 -5.19 20.41 13.43
CA PHE A 89 -6.06 21.16 12.55
C PHE A 89 -5.24 21.82 11.45
N ASP A 90 -5.85 21.97 10.29
CA ASP A 90 -5.46 22.97 9.32
C ASP A 90 -6.56 24.04 9.22
N GLY A 91 -6.15 25.29 9.01
CA GLY A 91 -7.05 26.43 8.86
C GLY A 91 -6.82 27.17 7.55
N ARG A 92 -7.85 27.29 6.73
CA ARG A 92 -7.84 28.06 5.48
C ARG A 92 -8.46 29.45 5.66
N VAL A 93 -7.77 30.51 5.24
CA VAL A 93 -8.42 31.84 5.13
C VAL A 93 -9.33 31.88 3.91
N LEU A 94 -10.39 32.68 4.02
CA LEU A 94 -11.37 32.90 2.95
C LEU A 94 -11.23 34.31 2.34
N ASP A 95 -10.20 35.04 2.77
CA ASP A 95 -9.79 36.35 2.29
C ASP A 95 -8.34 36.30 1.77
N ASP A 96 -7.77 37.44 1.40
CA ASP A 96 -6.45 37.54 0.78
C ASP A 96 -5.26 37.42 1.77
N ARG A 97 -5.51 37.09 3.05
CA ARG A 97 -4.44 36.97 4.05
C ARG A 97 -3.51 35.79 3.72
N GLN A 98 -2.25 35.93 4.12
CA GLN A 98 -1.27 34.85 4.02
C GLN A 98 -0.87 34.31 5.41
N PRO A 99 -0.53 33.01 5.53
CA PRO A 99 -0.62 32.00 4.48
C PRO A 99 -2.08 31.55 4.26
N LYS A 100 -2.41 31.18 3.01
CA LYS A 100 -3.72 30.64 2.60
C LYS A 100 -4.17 29.50 3.51
N TYR A 101 -3.26 28.56 3.77
CA TYR A 101 -3.42 27.47 4.73
C TYR A 101 -2.45 27.64 5.90
N LEU A 102 -2.93 27.40 7.11
CA LEU A 102 -2.14 27.40 8.33
C LEU A 102 -2.33 26.04 8.98
N ASN A 103 -1.25 25.26 9.03
CA ASN A 103 -1.25 23.97 9.72
C ASN A 103 -0.96 24.14 11.21
N SER A 104 -1.48 23.24 12.05
CA SER A 104 -0.96 23.00 13.40
C SER A 104 0.57 22.81 13.37
N PRO A 105 1.31 23.24 14.41
CA PRO A 105 2.71 22.89 14.55
C PRO A 105 2.89 21.39 14.85
N GLU A 106 4.12 20.89 14.74
CA GLU A 106 4.46 19.56 15.25
C GLU A 106 4.11 19.47 16.75
N SER A 107 3.62 18.31 17.19
CA SER A 107 3.26 18.07 18.59
C SER A 107 3.40 16.59 18.94
N PRO A 108 3.31 16.21 20.23
CA PRO A 108 3.31 14.80 20.62
C PRO A 108 2.20 13.95 19.97
N LEU A 109 1.13 14.59 19.48
CA LEU A 109 -0.01 13.92 18.84
C LEU A 109 0.05 13.95 17.31
N TYR A 110 0.84 14.85 16.73
CA TYR A 110 0.77 15.15 15.30
C TYR A 110 2.14 15.43 14.72
N SER A 111 2.43 14.69 13.64
CA SER A 111 3.57 14.98 12.78
C SER A 111 3.14 15.04 11.33
N LYS A 112 3.43 16.17 10.66
CA LYS A 112 3.04 16.41 9.27
C LYS A 112 3.60 15.36 8.34
N THR A 113 4.84 14.96 8.59
CA THR A 113 5.60 13.99 7.79
C THR A 113 5.11 12.56 7.96
N ARG A 114 4.23 12.28 8.93
CA ARG A 114 3.72 10.91 9.20
C ARG A 114 2.20 10.80 9.12
N THR A 115 1.50 11.93 8.98
CA THR A 115 0.03 11.97 9.00
C THR A 115 -0.50 12.22 7.60
N ILE A 116 -1.62 11.57 7.29
CA ILE A 116 -2.33 11.71 6.03
C ILE A 116 -3.76 12.13 6.33
N TYR A 117 -4.19 13.22 5.72
CA TYR A 117 -5.55 13.72 5.84
C TYR A 117 -6.53 12.80 5.11
N GLY A 118 -7.69 12.55 5.73
CA GLY A 118 -8.74 11.70 5.16
C GLY A 118 -8.50 10.20 5.29
N LEU A 119 -7.35 9.75 5.83
CA LEU A 119 -7.05 8.32 5.93
C LEU A 119 -8.05 7.55 6.80
N TYR A 120 -8.53 8.16 7.89
CA TYR A 120 -9.55 7.54 8.74
C TYR A 120 -10.86 7.31 7.98
N GLU A 121 -11.29 8.31 7.21
CA GLU A 121 -12.47 8.27 6.36
C GLU A 121 -12.30 7.27 5.20
N ALA A 122 -11.10 7.19 4.62
CA ALA A 122 -10.83 6.42 3.41
C ALA A 122 -10.46 4.94 3.65
N ARG A 123 -9.87 4.58 4.79
CA ARG A 123 -9.24 3.26 5.05
C ARG A 123 -10.12 2.04 4.71
N ALA A 124 -11.43 2.12 4.95
CA ALA A 124 -12.34 1.02 4.65
C ALA A 124 -12.51 0.83 3.13
N THR A 125 -12.66 1.94 2.39
CA THR A 125 -12.73 1.92 0.93
C THR A 125 -11.39 1.53 0.31
N ILE A 126 -10.28 2.00 0.89
CA ILE A 126 -8.93 1.62 0.45
C ILE A 126 -8.76 0.10 0.51
N ALA A 127 -9.14 -0.52 1.62
CA ALA A 127 -9.08 -1.97 1.77
C ALA A 127 -10.03 -2.70 0.82
N ALA A 128 -11.25 -2.19 0.63
CA ALA A 128 -12.27 -2.83 -0.22
C ALA A 128 -11.94 -2.76 -1.72
N LYS A 129 -11.38 -1.64 -2.20
CA LYS A 129 -11.00 -1.44 -3.60
C LYS A 129 -9.54 -1.82 -3.90
N ASP A 130 -8.77 -2.17 -2.86
CA ASP A 130 -7.31 -2.33 -2.91
C ASP A 130 -6.62 -1.19 -3.68
N ARG A 131 -6.97 0.06 -3.31
CA ARG A 131 -6.50 1.27 -3.99
C ARG A 131 -6.54 2.47 -3.05
N ALA A 132 -5.50 3.29 -3.05
CA ALA A 132 -5.48 4.59 -2.39
C ALA A 132 -5.16 5.70 -3.40
N ILE A 133 -5.90 6.82 -3.36
CA ILE A 133 -5.69 7.96 -4.25
C ILE A 133 -5.13 9.13 -3.45
N LEU A 134 -3.87 9.46 -3.66
CA LEU A 134 -3.16 10.54 -3.00
C LEU A 134 -3.22 11.82 -3.83
N VAL A 135 -3.77 12.89 -3.24
CA VAL A 135 -3.81 14.25 -3.80
C VAL A 135 -3.06 15.23 -2.90
N GLU A 136 -2.78 16.43 -3.41
CA GLU A 136 -2.06 17.45 -2.64
C GLU A 136 -2.97 18.20 -1.63
N GLY A 137 -4.18 18.57 -2.04
CA GLY A 137 -5.05 19.45 -1.26
C GLY A 137 -6.14 18.73 -0.47
N TYR A 138 -6.47 19.27 0.72
CA TYR A 138 -7.58 18.77 1.54
C TYR A 138 -8.92 18.85 0.80
N ILE A 139 -9.16 19.96 0.09
CA ILE A 139 -10.37 20.17 -0.70
C ILE A 139 -10.48 19.14 -1.82
N ASP A 140 -9.37 18.80 -2.48
CA ASP A 140 -9.34 17.78 -3.53
C ASP A 140 -9.75 16.41 -2.99
N ALA A 141 -9.20 16.00 -1.84
CA ALA A 141 -9.56 14.74 -1.20
C ALA A 141 -11.04 14.71 -0.78
N ILE A 142 -11.56 15.82 -0.25
CA ILE A 142 -12.96 15.95 0.15
C ILE A 142 -13.89 15.89 -1.07
N ALA A 143 -13.54 16.59 -2.15
CA ALA A 143 -14.33 16.63 -3.39
C ALA A 143 -14.39 15.25 -4.05
N LEU A 144 -13.25 14.55 -4.12
CA LEU A 144 -13.20 13.17 -4.62
C LEU A 144 -14.01 12.22 -3.74
N ALA A 145 -13.88 12.31 -2.41
CA ALA A 145 -14.66 11.47 -1.50
C ALA A 145 -16.17 11.71 -1.64
N GLN A 146 -16.59 12.97 -1.84
CA GLN A 146 -17.99 13.31 -2.09
C GLN A 146 -18.49 12.75 -3.43
N ALA A 147 -17.64 12.73 -4.44
CA ALA A 147 -17.92 12.12 -5.74
C ALA A 147 -17.76 10.59 -5.73
N ASP A 148 -17.79 9.92 -4.57
CA ASP A 148 -17.70 8.46 -4.43
C ASP A 148 -16.33 7.83 -4.75
N CYS A 149 -15.29 8.66 -4.93
CA CYS A 149 -13.89 8.26 -4.86
C CYS A 149 -13.39 8.32 -3.41
N LYS A 150 -14.04 7.57 -2.51
CA LYS A 150 -13.86 7.61 -1.05
C LYS A 150 -12.50 7.11 -0.57
N GLU A 151 -11.70 6.49 -1.44
CA GLU A 151 -10.32 6.09 -1.20
C GLU A 151 -9.30 7.25 -1.34
N ALA A 152 -9.79 8.47 -1.60
CA ALA A 152 -8.96 9.67 -1.72
C ALA A 152 -8.45 10.19 -0.36
N VAL A 153 -7.17 10.56 -0.33
CA VAL A 153 -6.45 11.07 0.84
C VAL A 153 -5.51 12.21 0.43
N ALA A 154 -5.12 13.07 1.37
CA ALA A 154 -4.23 14.19 1.09
C ALA A 154 -3.01 14.27 2.02
N GLY A 155 -1.92 14.83 1.51
CA GLY A 155 -0.79 15.24 2.34
C GLY A 155 -1.16 16.38 3.30
N CYS A 156 -0.43 16.52 4.40
CA CYS A 156 -0.70 17.55 5.42
C CYS A 156 0.02 18.89 5.15
N GLY A 157 -0.08 19.42 3.93
CA GLY A 157 0.54 20.70 3.55
C GLY A 157 2.07 20.71 3.57
N THR A 158 2.68 19.56 3.29
CA THR A 158 4.13 19.37 3.12
C THR A 158 4.39 18.61 1.82
N ALA A 159 5.63 18.62 1.35
CA ALA A 159 6.06 17.65 0.35
C ALA A 159 5.76 16.22 0.85
N LEU A 160 5.42 15.34 -0.09
CA LEU A 160 5.20 13.92 0.17
C LEU A 160 6.42 13.30 0.85
N THR A 161 6.18 12.42 1.83
CA THR A 161 7.26 11.75 2.59
C THR A 161 7.19 10.24 2.47
N VAL A 162 8.33 9.59 2.75
CA VAL A 162 8.43 8.13 2.77
C VAL A 162 7.55 7.55 3.87
N GLU A 163 7.47 8.20 5.04
CA GLU A 163 6.66 7.75 6.17
C GLU A 163 5.16 7.80 5.88
N GLN A 164 4.69 8.83 5.15
CA GLN A 164 3.31 8.89 4.67
C GLN A 164 3.02 7.72 3.72
N LEU A 165 3.89 7.46 2.75
CA LEU A 165 3.70 6.33 1.83
C LEU A 165 3.80 4.98 2.53
N ARG A 166 4.70 4.80 3.50
CA ARG A 166 4.75 3.58 4.33
C ARG A 166 3.48 3.40 5.14
N LEU A 167 2.88 4.48 5.65
CA LEU A 167 1.59 4.41 6.32
C LEU A 167 0.48 3.94 5.37
N LEU A 168 0.40 4.47 4.15
CA LEU A 168 -0.53 3.97 3.12
C LEU A 168 -0.23 2.52 2.73
N GLY A 169 1.05 2.17 2.63
CA GLY A 169 1.56 0.84 2.29
C GLY A 169 1.17 -0.27 3.27
N ARG A 170 0.65 0.09 4.46
CA ARG A 170 0.03 -0.83 5.43
C ARG A 170 -1.42 -1.15 5.10
N HIS A 171 -2.08 -0.33 4.29
CA HIS A 171 -3.48 -0.47 3.88
C HIS A 171 -3.62 -1.02 2.46
N THR A 172 -2.72 -0.65 1.54
CA THR A 172 -2.67 -1.18 0.17
C THR A 172 -1.28 -0.97 -0.44
N ARG A 173 -0.88 -1.82 -1.38
CA ARG A 173 0.32 -1.62 -2.22
C ARG A 173 0.02 -0.74 -3.45
N ASN A 174 -1.25 -0.59 -3.80
CA ASN A 174 -1.72 0.12 -5.00
C ASN A 174 -2.03 1.58 -4.67
N VAL A 175 -0.97 2.39 -4.56
CA VAL A 175 -1.09 3.83 -4.28
C VAL A 175 -0.95 4.63 -5.57
N PHE A 176 -1.97 5.44 -5.87
CA PHE A 176 -2.06 6.30 -7.03
C PHE A 176 -1.84 7.75 -6.59
N ALA A 177 -0.87 8.44 -7.15
CA ALA A 177 -0.64 9.86 -6.89
C ALA A 177 -1.21 10.68 -8.05
N CYS A 178 -2.01 11.70 -7.73
CA CYS A 178 -2.53 12.65 -8.70
C CYS A 178 -1.53 13.79 -8.93
N PHE A 179 -1.30 14.12 -10.18
CA PHE A 179 -0.45 15.22 -10.61
C PHE A 179 -1.21 16.09 -11.60
N ASP A 180 -0.88 17.37 -11.60
CA ASP A 180 -1.35 18.28 -12.64
C ASP A 180 -0.79 17.85 -14.00
N GLY A 181 -1.56 17.98 -15.08
CA GLY A 181 -1.16 17.54 -16.43
C GLY A 181 -0.16 18.44 -17.13
N ASP A 182 0.49 19.35 -16.40
CA ASP A 182 1.46 20.30 -16.92
C ASP A 182 2.91 19.83 -16.71
N ASP A 183 3.87 20.65 -17.12
CA ASP A 183 5.31 20.40 -16.94
C ASP A 183 5.72 20.31 -15.46
N ALA A 184 5.01 21.02 -14.57
CA ALA A 184 5.28 21.00 -13.14
C ALA A 184 4.85 19.66 -12.52
N GLY A 185 3.69 19.13 -12.91
CA GLY A 185 3.21 17.82 -12.50
C GLY A 185 4.10 16.67 -12.99
N ARG A 186 4.65 16.77 -14.20
CA ARG A 186 5.69 15.81 -14.66
C ARG A 186 6.94 15.83 -13.79
N LYS A 187 7.45 17.02 -13.42
CA LYS A 187 8.58 17.12 -12.49
C LYS A 187 8.22 16.62 -11.09
N ALA A 188 6.97 16.80 -10.67
CA ALA A 188 6.47 16.31 -9.40
C ALA A 188 6.39 14.77 -9.38
N SER A 189 5.96 14.13 -10.48
CA SER A 189 5.90 12.68 -10.58
C SER A 189 7.28 12.02 -10.46
N LEU A 190 8.34 12.65 -11.01
CA LEU A 190 9.72 12.18 -10.85
C LEU A 190 10.21 12.25 -9.41
N ARG A 191 9.90 13.34 -8.69
CA ARG A 191 10.24 13.44 -7.26
C ARG A 191 9.45 12.43 -6.44
N ALA A 192 8.17 12.24 -6.76
CA ALA A 192 7.32 11.26 -6.11
C ALA A 192 7.88 9.84 -6.31
N LEU A 193 8.29 9.46 -7.53
CA LEU A 193 8.86 8.13 -7.81
C LEU A 193 9.96 7.75 -6.83
N GLY A 194 10.94 8.63 -6.58
CA GLY A 194 12.02 8.34 -5.63
C GLY A 194 11.50 8.06 -4.21
N ILE A 195 10.51 8.83 -3.74
CA ILE A 195 9.89 8.65 -2.43
C ILE A 195 9.09 7.33 -2.36
N PHE A 196 8.39 6.98 -3.45
CA PHE A 196 7.68 5.72 -3.60
C PHE A 196 8.64 4.51 -3.52
N LEU A 197 9.73 4.53 -4.28
CA LEU A 197 10.73 3.44 -4.26
C LEU A 197 11.35 3.27 -2.87
N GLN A 198 11.71 4.38 -2.20
CA GLN A 198 12.21 4.34 -0.81
C GLN A 198 11.19 3.79 0.20
N ALA A 199 9.90 3.94 -0.09
CA ALA A 199 8.81 3.38 0.70
C ALA A 199 8.52 1.90 0.36
N GLY A 200 9.18 1.32 -0.65
CA GLY A 200 8.93 -0.02 -1.15
C GLY A 200 7.61 -0.13 -1.92
N LEU A 201 7.24 0.93 -2.64
CA LEU A 201 6.05 1.02 -3.49
C LEU A 201 6.45 1.45 -4.90
N LEU A 202 5.84 0.88 -5.93
CA LEU A 202 6.09 1.31 -7.31
C LEU A 202 5.30 2.58 -7.69
N GLY A 203 4.10 2.72 -7.11
CA GLY A 203 3.22 3.87 -7.33
C GLY A 203 2.65 3.97 -8.75
N ARG A 204 1.50 4.61 -8.87
CA ARG A 204 0.87 4.95 -10.16
C ARG A 204 0.63 6.43 -10.28
N GLY A 205 0.74 6.98 -11.48
CA GLY A 205 0.51 8.40 -11.75
C GLY A 205 -0.84 8.63 -12.43
N ILE A 206 -1.73 9.40 -11.79
CA ILE A 206 -2.93 9.95 -12.42
C ILE A 206 -2.59 11.37 -12.85
N PHE A 207 -2.58 11.62 -14.16
CA PHE A 207 -2.30 12.96 -14.69
C PHE A 207 -3.61 13.65 -15.07
N ILE A 208 -3.97 14.68 -14.32
CA ILE A 208 -5.21 15.44 -14.53
C ILE A 208 -5.07 16.33 -15.78
N PRO A 209 -6.04 16.39 -16.70
CA PRO A 209 -5.95 17.25 -17.88
C PRO A 209 -5.66 18.72 -17.54
N ALA A 210 -4.91 19.40 -18.41
CA ALA A 210 -4.54 20.80 -18.20
C ALA A 210 -5.76 21.72 -17.97
N GLY A 211 -5.62 22.66 -17.04
CA GLY A 211 -6.69 23.58 -16.63
C GLY A 211 -7.61 23.03 -15.52
N TYR A 212 -7.38 21.80 -15.08
CA TYR A 212 -8.12 21.18 -13.98
C TYR A 212 -7.21 20.83 -12.80
N ASP A 213 -7.76 20.98 -11.59
CA ASP A 213 -7.34 20.30 -10.36
C ASP A 213 -8.29 19.10 -10.10
N PRO A 214 -7.97 18.15 -9.19
CA PRO A 214 -8.85 17.01 -8.96
C PRO A 214 -10.28 17.40 -8.53
N ASP A 215 -10.44 18.48 -7.75
CA ASP A 215 -11.75 19.01 -7.36
C ASP A 215 -12.58 19.49 -8.57
N THR A 216 -12.05 20.43 -9.35
CA THR A 216 -12.70 20.97 -10.56
C THR A 216 -12.96 19.87 -11.58
N PHE A 217 -12.02 18.94 -11.78
CA PHE A 217 -12.20 17.82 -12.70
C PHE A 217 -13.38 16.95 -12.29
N VAL A 218 -13.42 16.50 -11.03
CA VAL A 218 -14.48 15.56 -10.60
C VAL A 218 -15.84 16.24 -10.52
N ARG A 219 -15.90 17.55 -10.24
CA ARG A 219 -17.16 18.31 -10.26
C ARG A 219 -17.71 18.49 -11.68
N GLU A 220 -16.85 18.75 -12.66
CA GLU A 220 -17.28 18.99 -14.04
C GLU A 220 -17.47 17.71 -14.86
N ARG A 221 -16.63 16.70 -14.65
CA ARG A 221 -16.59 15.47 -15.45
C ARG A 221 -17.18 14.25 -14.73
N GLY A 222 -17.37 14.35 -13.41
CA GLY A 222 -17.96 13.30 -12.59
C GLY A 222 -16.98 12.20 -12.19
N ALA A 223 -17.45 11.38 -11.25
CA ALA A 223 -16.69 10.27 -10.67
C ALA A 223 -16.23 9.23 -11.70
N ARG A 224 -17.09 8.91 -12.67
CA ARG A 224 -16.79 7.90 -13.70
C ARG A 224 -15.57 8.31 -14.52
N ALA A 225 -15.54 9.56 -15.01
CA ALA A 225 -14.40 10.07 -15.77
C ALA A 225 -13.10 10.07 -14.95
N PHE A 226 -13.18 10.36 -13.65
CA PHE A 226 -12.02 10.28 -12.76
C PHE A 226 -11.55 8.84 -12.56
N ASN A 227 -12.47 7.88 -12.42
CA ASN A 227 -12.12 6.46 -12.33
C ASN A 227 -11.53 5.95 -13.65
N ASP A 228 -12.04 6.37 -14.81
CA ASP A 228 -11.46 6.02 -16.12
C ASP A 228 -10.01 6.54 -16.22
N LEU A 229 -9.72 7.75 -15.73
CA LEU A 229 -8.35 8.25 -15.61
C LEU A 229 -7.50 7.39 -14.68
N ALA A 230 -8.04 7.02 -13.51
CA ALA A 230 -7.33 6.17 -12.56
C ALA A 230 -7.03 4.78 -13.12
N ASP A 231 -7.95 4.18 -13.87
CA ASP A 231 -7.80 2.85 -14.47
C ASP A 231 -6.76 2.87 -15.61
N SER A 232 -6.59 4.02 -16.27
CA SER A 232 -5.53 4.25 -17.26
C SER A 232 -4.16 4.60 -16.65
N ALA A 233 -4.06 4.72 -15.32
CA ALA A 233 -2.84 5.21 -14.67
C ALA A 233 -1.68 4.20 -14.78
N GLU A 234 -0.57 4.68 -15.34
CA GLU A 234 0.66 3.92 -15.50
C GLU A 234 1.49 3.91 -14.21
N LEU A 235 2.37 2.91 -14.08
CA LEU A 235 3.35 2.91 -13.01
C LEU A 235 4.29 4.11 -13.15
N LEU A 236 4.63 4.75 -12.03
CA LEU A 236 5.54 5.91 -12.05
C LEU A 236 6.90 5.57 -12.66
N ILE A 237 7.39 4.34 -12.39
CA ILE A 237 8.65 3.85 -12.95
C ILE A 237 8.58 3.68 -14.47
N ASP A 238 7.45 3.21 -15.00
CA ASP A 238 7.27 3.02 -16.44
C ASP A 238 7.23 4.36 -17.17
N TYR A 239 6.48 5.30 -16.61
CA TYR A 239 6.42 6.66 -17.09
C TYR A 239 7.82 7.30 -17.12
N PHE A 240 8.58 7.16 -16.05
CA PHE A 240 9.97 7.64 -15.97
C PHE A 240 10.88 7.00 -17.01
N LEU A 241 10.85 5.68 -17.17
CA LEU A 241 11.68 4.97 -18.15
C LEU A 241 11.35 5.39 -19.58
N ALA A 242 10.06 5.56 -19.90
CA ALA A 242 9.63 6.07 -21.21
C ALA A 242 10.16 7.49 -21.47
N GLU A 243 10.11 8.38 -20.48
CA GLU A 243 10.68 9.72 -20.58
C GLU A 243 12.20 9.67 -20.78
N GLN A 244 12.92 8.83 -20.04
CA GLN A 244 14.37 8.68 -20.19
C GLN A 244 14.76 8.11 -21.56
N SER A 245 13.99 7.17 -22.10
CA SER A 245 14.20 6.63 -23.44
C SER A 245 14.07 7.72 -24.53
N ARG A 246 13.06 8.60 -24.43
CA ARG A 246 12.90 9.74 -25.34
C ARG A 246 14.07 10.73 -25.28
N HIS A 247 14.76 10.84 -24.15
CA HIS A 247 15.96 11.67 -24.04
C HIS A 247 17.21 10.96 -24.55
N ALA A 248 17.32 9.65 -24.36
CA ALA A 248 18.47 8.84 -24.72
C ALA A 248 18.74 8.82 -26.24
N THR A 249 17.73 9.01 -27.07
CA THR A 249 17.84 9.02 -28.54
C THR A 249 18.47 10.30 -29.10
N ARG A 250 18.73 11.33 -28.28
CA ARG A 250 19.17 12.65 -28.73
C ARG A 250 20.68 12.76 -28.98
N SER A 251 21.51 12.09 -28.18
CA SER A 251 22.97 12.04 -28.33
C SER A 251 23.58 10.96 -27.43
N LEU A 252 24.86 10.64 -27.62
CA LEU A 252 25.59 9.72 -26.73
C LEU A 252 25.62 10.23 -25.29
N GLU A 253 25.86 11.53 -25.08
CA GLU A 253 25.85 12.16 -23.76
C GLU A 253 24.44 12.15 -23.15
N ALA A 254 23.40 12.32 -23.96
CA ALA A 254 22.02 12.25 -23.49
C ALA A 254 21.64 10.83 -23.04
N ARG A 255 22.14 9.81 -23.74
CA ARG A 255 22.00 8.40 -23.36
C ARG A 255 22.74 8.07 -22.07
N ALA A 256 23.97 8.57 -21.91
CA ALA A 256 24.74 8.40 -20.66
C ALA A 256 23.99 9.02 -19.47
N ARG A 257 23.52 10.27 -19.60
CA ARG A 257 22.72 10.95 -18.55
C ARG A 257 21.41 10.24 -18.23
N ALA A 258 20.74 9.67 -19.23
CA ALA A 258 19.52 8.89 -19.01
C ALA A 258 19.82 7.62 -18.20
N ALA A 259 20.90 6.91 -18.53
CA ALA A 259 21.35 5.73 -17.80
C ALA A 259 21.70 6.05 -16.34
N GLU A 260 22.46 7.13 -16.11
CA GLU A 260 22.80 7.61 -14.77
C GLU A 260 21.55 7.87 -13.92
N ARG A 261 20.58 8.63 -14.46
CA ARG A 261 19.33 8.92 -13.74
C ARG A 261 18.53 7.66 -13.42
N VAL A 262 18.50 6.68 -14.33
CA VAL A 262 17.84 5.40 -14.06
C VAL A 262 18.59 4.61 -12.99
N ALA A 263 19.92 4.55 -13.05
CA ALA A 263 20.72 3.91 -12.02
C ALA A 263 20.50 4.54 -10.64
N GLU A 264 20.40 5.88 -10.54
CA GLU A 264 20.06 6.57 -9.28
C GLU A 264 18.70 6.16 -8.73
N MET A 265 17.68 5.99 -9.58
CA MET A 265 16.37 5.50 -9.12
C MET A 265 16.43 4.04 -8.68
N LEU A 266 17.18 3.20 -9.40
CA LEU A 266 17.35 1.77 -9.06
C LEU A 266 18.01 1.58 -7.69
N LYS A 267 18.93 2.48 -7.28
CA LYS A 267 19.55 2.46 -5.94
C LYS A 267 18.54 2.60 -4.79
N LEU A 268 17.37 3.18 -5.07
CA LEU A 268 16.32 3.38 -4.07
C LEU A 268 15.44 2.14 -3.87
N VAL A 269 15.55 1.15 -4.76
CA VAL A 269 14.77 -0.09 -4.72
C VAL A 269 15.41 -1.03 -3.71
N THR A 270 14.78 -1.20 -2.55
CA THR A 270 15.29 -2.05 -1.48
C THR A 270 15.03 -3.54 -1.73
N ASN A 271 13.92 -3.87 -2.40
CA ASN A 271 13.59 -5.25 -2.73
C ASN A 271 14.46 -5.74 -3.89
N ARG A 272 15.23 -6.81 -3.65
CA ARG A 272 16.18 -7.33 -4.62
C ARG A 272 15.51 -7.89 -5.89
N PHE A 273 14.36 -8.52 -5.75
CA PHE A 273 13.65 -9.08 -6.88
C PHE A 273 13.05 -7.97 -7.76
N GLU A 274 12.38 -6.98 -7.16
CA GLU A 274 11.90 -5.79 -7.88
C GLU A 274 13.06 -5.07 -8.57
N PHE A 275 14.22 -4.97 -7.92
CA PHE A 275 15.42 -4.39 -8.52
C PHE A 275 15.82 -5.13 -9.82
N GLU A 276 15.91 -6.46 -9.81
CA GLU A 276 16.29 -7.21 -11.02
C GLU A 276 15.25 -7.08 -12.14
N LEU A 277 13.95 -7.11 -11.80
CA LEU A 277 12.87 -6.89 -12.77
C LEU A 277 12.94 -5.49 -13.40
N LEU A 278 13.20 -4.46 -12.59
CA LEU A 278 13.32 -3.09 -13.05
C LEU A 278 14.60 -2.87 -13.86
N VAL A 279 15.71 -3.54 -13.52
CA VAL A 279 16.94 -3.54 -14.34
C VAL A 279 16.67 -4.10 -15.73
N GLY A 280 16.05 -5.28 -15.84
CA GLY A 280 15.73 -5.88 -17.14
C GLY A 280 14.79 -5.01 -17.98
N ARG A 281 13.77 -4.44 -17.35
CA ARG A 281 12.84 -3.51 -18.01
C ARG A 281 13.53 -2.23 -18.47
N ALA A 282 14.35 -1.62 -17.62
CA ALA A 282 15.11 -0.41 -17.94
C ALA A 282 16.12 -0.65 -19.08
N ALA A 283 16.83 -1.77 -19.03
CA ALA A 283 17.78 -2.17 -20.06
C ALA A 283 17.10 -2.31 -21.43
N SER A 284 15.95 -2.98 -21.47
CA SER A 284 15.15 -3.13 -22.68
C SER A 284 14.68 -1.78 -23.23
N ILE A 285 14.17 -0.89 -22.38
CA ILE A 285 13.63 0.42 -22.81
C ILE A 285 14.72 1.40 -23.25
N LEU A 286 15.91 1.37 -22.63
CA LEU A 286 17.04 2.25 -22.96
C LEU A 286 17.99 1.64 -24.02
N GLY A 287 17.81 0.36 -24.34
CA GLY A 287 18.72 -0.43 -25.19
C GLY A 287 20.13 -0.56 -24.61
N ILE A 288 20.31 -0.43 -23.29
CA ILE A 288 21.60 -0.49 -22.59
C ILE A 288 21.75 -1.90 -22.01
N GLY A 289 22.97 -2.44 -21.98
CA GLY A 289 23.22 -3.75 -21.38
C GLY A 289 22.83 -3.78 -19.90
N GLU A 290 22.07 -4.80 -19.50
CA GLU A 290 21.60 -4.98 -18.10
C GLU A 290 22.74 -4.90 -17.10
N GLU A 291 23.89 -5.51 -17.42
CA GLU A 291 25.03 -5.56 -16.51
C GLU A 291 25.60 -4.19 -16.18
N VAL A 292 25.52 -3.25 -17.12
CA VAL A 292 25.92 -1.85 -16.89
C VAL A 292 24.97 -1.21 -15.89
N LEU A 293 23.66 -1.31 -16.10
CA LEU A 293 22.66 -0.74 -15.19
C LEU A 293 22.69 -1.42 -13.81
N ARG A 294 22.91 -2.74 -13.77
CA ARG A 294 23.03 -3.52 -12.54
C ARG A 294 24.22 -3.05 -11.70
N ARG A 295 25.39 -2.84 -12.33
CA ARG A 295 26.60 -2.37 -11.65
C ARG A 295 26.43 -0.96 -11.10
N GLU A 296 25.94 -0.03 -11.92
CA GLU A 296 25.77 1.37 -11.52
C GLU A 296 24.62 1.54 -10.49
N GLY A 297 23.54 0.77 -10.64
CA GLY A 297 22.35 0.80 -9.78
C GLY A 297 22.53 0.18 -8.40
N ARG A 298 23.59 -0.61 -8.15
CA ARG A 298 23.91 -1.13 -6.80
C ARG A 298 24.91 -0.28 -6.02
N GLY A 299 25.58 0.66 -6.69
CA GLY A 299 26.62 1.50 -6.08
C GLY A 299 27.80 0.70 -5.52
N GLY A 300 28.86 0.51 -6.30
CA GLY A 300 30.22 0.31 -5.77
C GLY A 300 30.48 -0.86 -4.80
N ILE A 301 29.60 -1.84 -4.66
CA ILE A 301 29.94 -3.09 -3.96
C ILE A 301 30.80 -3.93 -4.89
N ARG A 302 32.12 -3.83 -4.73
CA ARG A 302 33.10 -4.70 -5.38
C ARG A 302 32.84 -6.15 -5.01
N GLY A 303 32.73 -7.00 -6.02
CA GLY A 303 33.13 -8.40 -5.94
C GLY A 303 32.06 -9.40 -6.37
N GLY A 304 32.27 -10.01 -7.53
CA GLY A 304 31.95 -11.43 -7.71
C GLY A 304 30.88 -11.79 -8.73
N LEU A 305 31.34 -11.89 -9.99
CA LEU A 305 31.02 -12.93 -10.97
C LEU A 305 29.72 -12.88 -11.79
N GLN A 306 29.98 -12.78 -13.10
CA GLN A 306 29.11 -13.02 -14.24
C GLN A 306 28.69 -14.50 -14.34
N GLN A 307 27.46 -14.77 -14.77
CA GLN A 307 27.19 -15.43 -16.06
C GLN A 307 25.69 -15.41 -16.41
N ALA A 308 25.41 -15.35 -17.71
CA ALA A 308 24.12 -15.06 -18.31
C ALA A 308 23.22 -16.30 -18.44
N VAL A 309 21.91 -16.11 -18.28
CA VAL A 309 20.87 -16.97 -18.90
C VAL A 309 19.74 -16.08 -19.40
N THR A 310 19.46 -16.14 -20.69
CA THR A 310 18.35 -15.45 -21.36
C THR A 310 17.05 -16.21 -21.12
N PRO A 311 15.93 -15.60 -20.71
CA PRO A 311 14.65 -16.31 -20.64
C PRO A 311 13.82 -16.11 -21.92
N PRO A 312 13.21 -17.19 -22.48
CA PRO A 312 12.09 -17.06 -23.39
C PRO A 312 10.79 -16.80 -22.61
N ARG A 313 9.86 -16.08 -23.24
CA ARG A 313 8.54 -15.72 -22.71
C ARG A 313 7.62 -16.95 -22.58
N ALA A 314 6.95 -17.08 -21.44
CA ALA A 314 5.63 -17.72 -21.34
C ALA A 314 4.78 -17.05 -20.24
N ARG A 315 3.48 -16.91 -20.51
CA ARG A 315 2.45 -16.36 -19.61
C ARG A 315 2.11 -17.38 -18.51
N THR A 316 1.93 -16.96 -17.27
CA THR A 316 1.32 -17.80 -16.23
C THR A 316 0.27 -17.06 -15.41
N GLN A 317 -0.85 -17.78 -15.19
CA GLN A 317 -2.05 -17.37 -14.45
C GLN A 317 -1.78 -17.32 -12.93
N ALA A 318 -2.55 -16.52 -12.20
CA ALA A 318 -2.41 -16.33 -10.75
C ALA A 318 -2.72 -17.62 -9.95
N ALA A 319 -1.86 -17.99 -9.00
CA ALA A 319 -1.95 -19.22 -8.20
C ALA A 319 -2.94 -19.16 -7.01
N ASP A 320 -3.48 -20.32 -6.61
CA ASP A 320 -4.40 -20.55 -5.46
C ASP A 320 -3.72 -20.37 -4.09
N ALA A 321 -4.51 -20.14 -3.03
CA ALA A 321 -4.06 -19.91 -1.65
C ALA A 321 -3.29 -21.10 -1.06
N GLY A 322 -3.66 -22.33 -1.39
CA GLY A 322 -2.92 -23.53 -0.99
C GLY A 322 -1.52 -23.60 -1.59
N THR A 323 -1.40 -23.28 -2.88
CA THR A 323 -0.12 -23.20 -3.58
C THR A 323 0.78 -22.12 -2.97
N ARG A 324 0.22 -20.97 -2.58
CA ARG A 324 0.97 -19.93 -1.85
C ARG A 324 1.50 -20.40 -0.49
N ALA A 325 0.74 -21.21 0.24
CA ALA A 325 1.17 -21.76 1.53
C ALA A 325 2.27 -22.82 1.38
N GLU A 326 2.17 -23.69 0.37
CA GLU A 326 3.24 -24.67 0.03
C GLU A 326 4.55 -23.95 -0.31
N ILE A 327 4.48 -22.94 -1.16
CA ILE A 327 5.64 -22.11 -1.53
C ILE A 327 6.22 -21.40 -0.30
N GLY A 328 5.37 -20.79 0.53
CA GLY A 328 5.79 -20.06 1.71
C GLY A 328 6.57 -20.93 2.71
N LEU A 329 6.14 -22.18 2.93
CA LEU A 329 6.85 -23.12 3.79
C LEU A 329 8.22 -23.51 3.26
N VAL A 330 8.34 -23.77 1.95
CA VAL A 330 9.63 -24.07 1.32
C VAL A 330 10.58 -22.87 1.42
N SER A 331 10.08 -21.65 1.18
CA SER A 331 10.89 -20.44 1.28
C SER A 331 11.37 -20.17 2.70
N ILE A 332 10.53 -20.40 3.72
CA ILE A 332 10.93 -20.29 5.12
C ILE A 332 11.96 -21.38 5.48
N ALA A 333 11.77 -22.62 5.02
CA ALA A 333 12.73 -23.72 5.25
C ALA A 333 14.10 -23.44 4.60
N LEU A 334 14.13 -22.72 3.47
CA LEU A 334 15.35 -22.26 2.82
C LEU A 334 16.05 -21.18 3.65
N LEU A 335 15.32 -20.11 4.02
CA LEU A 335 15.86 -18.93 4.69
C LEU A 335 16.21 -19.15 6.16
N HIS A 336 15.49 -20.05 6.85
CA HIS A 336 15.65 -20.31 8.28
C HIS A 336 15.89 -21.80 8.56
N PRO A 337 17.16 -22.26 8.52
CA PRO A 337 17.51 -23.63 8.87
C PRO A 337 16.99 -24.08 10.24
N GLN A 338 16.84 -23.14 11.18
CA GLN A 338 16.36 -23.39 12.54
C GLN A 338 14.87 -23.80 12.60
N LEU A 339 14.10 -23.53 11.54
CA LEU A 339 12.67 -23.88 11.47
C LEU A 339 12.41 -25.19 10.71
N ARG A 340 13.44 -25.81 10.12
CA ARG A 340 13.31 -27.04 9.31
C ARG A 340 12.74 -28.21 10.08
N LEU A 341 13.18 -28.42 11.32
CA LEU A 341 12.66 -29.49 12.19
C LEU A 341 11.18 -29.27 12.51
N GLN A 342 10.79 -28.04 12.87
CA GLN A 342 9.39 -27.68 13.15
C GLN A 342 8.50 -27.90 11.92
N ILE A 343 8.98 -27.56 10.73
CA ILE A 343 8.25 -27.77 9.47
C ILE A 343 8.16 -29.27 9.16
N ALA A 344 9.24 -30.03 9.36
CA ALA A 344 9.29 -31.47 9.08
C ALA A 344 8.42 -32.30 10.04
N GLU A 345 8.31 -31.90 11.30
CA GLU A 345 7.48 -32.56 12.32
C GLU A 345 6.00 -32.18 12.24
N SER A 346 5.64 -31.16 11.44
CA SER A 346 4.24 -30.80 11.23
C SER A 346 3.48 -31.90 10.49
N GLU A 347 2.23 -32.16 10.87
CA GLU A 347 1.34 -33.13 10.19
C GLU A 347 1.19 -32.83 8.68
N VAL A 348 1.45 -31.58 8.28
CA VAL A 348 1.44 -31.05 6.91
C VAL A 348 2.54 -31.62 6.02
N ALA A 349 3.65 -32.11 6.59
CA ALA A 349 4.72 -32.75 5.81
C ALA A 349 4.24 -34.03 5.09
N LYS A 350 3.19 -34.68 5.61
CA LYS A 350 2.55 -35.85 4.97
C LYS A 350 1.63 -35.44 3.82
N ASP A 351 1.02 -34.24 3.89
CA ASP A 351 0.09 -33.70 2.90
C ASP A 351 0.78 -33.06 1.69
N PHE A 352 2.10 -32.85 1.78
CA PHE A 352 2.93 -32.53 0.63
C PHE A 352 2.96 -33.67 -0.40
N ALA A 353 2.55 -34.91 -0.09
CA ALA A 353 2.76 -36.10 -0.94
C ALA A 353 2.31 -35.98 -2.42
N GLU A 354 1.42 -35.04 -2.77
CA GLU A 354 0.95 -34.81 -4.14
C GLU A 354 1.48 -33.53 -4.81
N SER A 355 2.26 -32.70 -4.10
CA SER A 355 2.86 -31.47 -4.62
C SER A 355 4.22 -31.76 -5.25
N GLU A 356 4.51 -31.16 -6.40
CA GLU A 356 5.85 -31.25 -7.02
C GLU A 356 6.95 -30.69 -6.10
N LEU A 357 6.58 -29.88 -5.11
CA LEU A 357 7.48 -29.25 -4.14
C LEU A 357 7.78 -30.12 -2.91
N ALA A 358 7.16 -31.29 -2.81
CA ALA A 358 7.29 -32.21 -1.67
C ALA A 358 8.62 -32.90 -1.55
N ALA A 359 9.21 -33.26 -2.70
CA ALA A 359 10.56 -33.77 -2.75
C ALA A 359 11.53 -32.70 -2.26
N ALA A 360 11.37 -31.47 -2.76
CA ALA A 360 12.22 -30.34 -2.40
C ALA A 360 12.15 -30.00 -0.91
N LEU A 361 10.94 -29.91 -0.33
CA LEU A 361 10.80 -29.61 1.10
C LEU A 361 11.44 -30.70 1.98
N ARG A 362 11.21 -31.99 1.67
CA ARG A 362 11.80 -33.10 2.44
C ARG A 362 13.31 -33.06 2.40
N GLU A 363 13.89 -32.79 1.23
CA GLU A 363 15.33 -32.73 1.04
C GLU A 363 15.97 -31.51 1.73
N ILE A 364 15.32 -30.34 1.65
CA ILE A 364 15.75 -29.13 2.37
C ILE A 364 15.69 -29.35 3.87
N CYS A 365 14.61 -29.94 4.38
CA CYS A 365 14.43 -30.22 5.81
C CYS A 365 15.39 -31.29 6.35
N ALA A 366 15.83 -32.23 5.50
CA ALA A 366 16.82 -33.26 5.87
C ALA A 366 18.28 -32.78 5.74
N SER A 367 18.53 -31.58 5.22
CA SER A 367 19.86 -31.04 4.98
C SER A 367 20.35 -30.17 6.14
N ASP A 368 21.57 -30.45 6.63
CA ASP A 368 22.26 -29.64 7.65
C ASP A 368 23.01 -28.42 7.05
N LYS A 369 22.90 -28.20 5.74
CA LYS A 369 23.65 -27.14 5.05
C LYS A 369 23.01 -25.75 5.27
N PRO A 370 23.80 -24.71 5.60
CA PRO A 370 23.33 -23.32 5.65
C PRO A 370 22.98 -22.78 4.26
N HIS A 371 22.18 -21.72 4.21
CA HIS A 371 21.60 -21.12 2.99
C HIS A 371 22.61 -20.94 1.84
N ALA A 372 23.85 -20.53 2.13
CA ALA A 372 24.89 -20.27 1.14
C ALA A 372 25.32 -21.51 0.32
N ALA A 373 25.06 -22.73 0.80
CA ALA A 373 25.39 -23.96 0.08
C ALA A 373 24.19 -24.55 -0.69
N MET A 374 23.02 -23.91 -0.62
CA MET A 374 21.78 -24.40 -1.26
C MET A 374 21.56 -23.81 -2.66
N GLU A 375 22.34 -22.80 -3.08
CA GLU A 375 22.27 -22.20 -4.42
C GLU A 375 22.56 -23.22 -5.53
N SER A 376 23.60 -24.05 -5.36
CA SER A 376 23.87 -25.17 -6.29
C SER A 376 22.74 -26.21 -6.27
N TRP A 377 22.17 -26.50 -5.09
CA TRP A 377 21.13 -27.51 -4.96
C TRP A 377 19.83 -27.07 -5.65
N ILE A 378 19.41 -25.81 -5.44
CA ILE A 378 18.26 -25.19 -6.10
C ILE A 378 18.45 -25.21 -7.63
N ALA A 379 19.65 -24.88 -8.11
CA ALA A 379 19.96 -24.90 -9.53
C ALA A 379 19.98 -26.32 -10.14
N GLU A 380 20.28 -27.34 -9.35
CA GLU A 380 20.34 -28.74 -9.78
C GLU A 380 18.98 -29.47 -9.69
N HIS A 381 18.10 -29.09 -8.77
CA HIS A 381 16.91 -29.89 -8.41
C HIS A 381 15.57 -29.19 -8.65
N LEU A 382 15.53 -27.87 -8.88
CA LEU A 382 14.29 -27.14 -9.16
C LEU A 382 14.19 -26.68 -10.62
N THR A 383 13.01 -26.85 -11.21
CA THR A 383 12.73 -26.33 -12.54
C THR A 383 12.55 -24.81 -12.50
N ALA A 384 12.80 -24.13 -13.63
CA ALA A 384 12.61 -22.69 -13.76
C ALA A 384 11.16 -22.24 -13.46
N GLU A 385 10.18 -23.10 -13.74
CA GLU A 385 8.76 -22.85 -13.46
C GLU A 385 8.49 -22.89 -11.96
N GLN A 386 9.03 -23.88 -11.25
CA GLN A 386 8.92 -24.00 -9.79
C GLN A 386 9.63 -22.83 -9.10
N LEU A 387 10.82 -22.42 -9.57
CA LEU A 387 11.54 -21.23 -9.10
C LEU A 387 10.73 -19.93 -9.26
N SER A 388 10.02 -19.78 -10.37
CA SER A 388 9.14 -18.63 -10.61
C SER A 388 7.87 -18.66 -9.75
N GLN A 389 7.39 -19.84 -9.37
CA GLN A 389 6.30 -19.97 -8.42
C GLN A 389 6.80 -19.64 -7.00
N PHE A 390 8.00 -20.11 -6.63
CA PHE A 390 8.64 -19.79 -5.36
C PHE A 390 8.80 -18.27 -5.16
N SER A 391 9.25 -17.55 -6.18
CA SER A 391 9.44 -16.08 -6.11
C SER A 391 8.13 -15.30 -5.93
N ALA A 392 6.99 -15.85 -6.37
CA ALA A 392 5.69 -15.19 -6.27
C ALA A 392 5.04 -15.31 -4.88
N ALA A 393 5.38 -16.32 -4.08
CA ALA A 393 4.83 -16.50 -2.74
C ALA A 393 5.85 -16.31 -1.59
N ALA A 394 7.15 -16.21 -1.89
CA ALA A 394 8.21 -15.87 -0.93
C ALA A 394 8.35 -14.35 -0.63
N VAL A 395 7.24 -13.60 -0.52
CA VAL A 395 7.31 -12.12 -0.42
C VAL A 395 6.93 -11.61 0.97
N GLY A 396 7.92 -11.10 1.72
CA GLY A 396 7.68 -10.16 2.80
C GLY A 396 8.82 -10.03 3.83
N PRO A 397 8.99 -8.87 4.48
CA PRO A 397 9.96 -8.69 5.59
C PRO A 397 9.66 -9.57 6.81
N LEU A 398 8.47 -10.18 6.85
CA LEU A 398 8.05 -11.17 7.83
C LEU A 398 8.73 -12.53 7.64
N ILE A 399 9.21 -12.85 6.43
CA ILE A 399 9.91 -14.10 6.14
C ILE A 399 11.40 -13.97 6.48
N GLU A 400 11.98 -12.77 6.46
CA GLU A 400 13.41 -12.58 6.79
C GLU A 400 13.68 -12.52 8.30
N ASP A 401 12.69 -12.09 9.08
CA ASP A 401 12.74 -12.09 10.55
C ASP A 401 12.31 -13.45 11.12
N LEU A 402 13.14 -14.05 11.98
CA LEU A 402 12.90 -15.41 12.50
C LEU A 402 11.60 -15.51 13.32
N ASP A 403 11.25 -14.47 14.09
CA ASP A 403 10.04 -14.49 14.93
C ASP A 403 8.77 -14.36 14.10
N HIS A 404 8.78 -13.52 13.07
CA HIS A 404 7.68 -13.44 12.12
C HIS A 404 7.59 -14.66 11.20
N ALA A 405 8.72 -15.26 10.82
CA ALA A 405 8.75 -16.49 10.03
C ALA A 405 8.09 -17.64 10.80
N ARG A 406 8.29 -17.73 12.12
CA ARG A 406 7.58 -18.70 12.98
C ARG A 406 6.07 -18.55 12.96
N VAL A 407 5.57 -17.31 13.00
CA VAL A 407 4.13 -17.03 12.90
C VAL A 407 3.59 -17.45 11.54
N LEU A 408 4.32 -17.12 10.47
CA LEU A 408 3.93 -17.51 9.11
C LEU A 408 3.92 -19.03 8.90
N VAL A 409 4.84 -19.78 9.50
CA VAL A 409 4.80 -21.25 9.47
C VAL A 409 3.47 -21.76 10.03
N ALA A 410 3.01 -21.22 11.17
CA ALA A 410 1.74 -21.63 11.76
C ALA A 410 0.53 -21.27 10.87
N ASP A 411 0.55 -20.08 10.27
CA ASP A 411 -0.52 -19.64 9.35
C ASP A 411 -0.57 -20.48 8.08
N TYR A 412 0.58 -20.82 7.50
CA TYR A 412 0.66 -21.67 6.30
C TYR A 412 0.26 -23.12 6.59
N VAL A 413 0.66 -23.66 7.74
CA VAL A 413 0.21 -24.97 8.22
C VAL A 413 -1.32 -24.98 8.34
N THR A 414 -1.91 -23.98 8.99
CA THR A 414 -3.37 -23.84 9.15
C THR A 414 -4.08 -23.72 7.81
N ALA A 415 -3.51 -22.99 6.84
CA ALA A 415 -4.08 -22.84 5.51
C ALA A 415 -4.10 -24.16 4.72
N LEU A 416 -3.06 -24.98 4.87
CA LEU A 416 -2.97 -26.29 4.23
C LEU A 416 -3.91 -27.31 4.88
N GLU A 417 -4.05 -27.29 6.21
CA GLU A 417 -5.03 -28.09 6.93
C GLU A 417 -6.46 -27.77 6.45
N ARG A 418 -6.82 -26.50 6.31
CA ARG A 418 -8.13 -26.09 5.79
C ARG A 418 -8.37 -26.59 4.37
N ARG A 419 -7.34 -26.54 3.51
CA ARG A 419 -7.41 -27.07 2.13
C ARG A 419 -7.66 -28.57 2.13
N ARG A 420 -7.00 -29.33 3.00
CA ARG A 420 -7.22 -30.77 3.16
C ARG A 420 -8.65 -31.08 3.59
N HIS A 421 -9.13 -30.44 4.65
CA HIS A 421 -10.50 -30.64 5.12
C HIS A 421 -11.52 -30.31 4.02
N GLN A 422 -11.27 -29.25 3.24
CA GLN A 422 -12.14 -28.89 2.12
C GLN A 422 -12.14 -29.94 1.01
N ARG A 423 -10.98 -30.52 0.67
CA ARG A 423 -10.87 -31.62 -0.30
C ARG A 423 -11.53 -32.90 0.18
N GLU A 424 -11.36 -33.27 1.45
CA GLU A 424 -12.02 -34.43 2.05
C GLU A 424 -13.55 -34.25 2.04
N VAL A 425 -14.03 -33.05 2.37
CA VAL A 425 -15.45 -32.66 2.24
C VAL A 425 -15.94 -32.81 0.81
N ASP A 426 -15.18 -32.33 -0.18
CA ASP A 426 -15.59 -32.37 -1.58
C ASP A 426 -15.47 -33.77 -2.20
N SER A 427 -14.55 -34.61 -1.72
CA SER A 427 -14.50 -36.03 -2.04
C SER A 427 -15.71 -36.77 -1.47
N LEU A 428 -16.01 -36.59 -0.18
CA LEU A 428 -17.17 -37.21 0.46
C LEU A 428 -18.49 -36.76 -0.17
N LYS A 429 -18.61 -35.48 -0.59
CA LYS A 429 -19.78 -35.02 -1.36
C LYS A 429 -19.91 -35.72 -2.71
N ARG A 430 -18.80 -35.91 -3.43
CA ARG A 430 -18.80 -36.63 -4.71
C ARG A 430 -19.19 -38.08 -4.52
N ASP A 431 -18.60 -38.75 -3.53
CA ASP A 431 -18.92 -40.12 -3.17
C ASP A 431 -20.38 -40.30 -2.74
N VAL A 432 -20.95 -39.33 -2.01
CA VAL A 432 -22.37 -39.32 -1.63
C VAL A 432 -23.27 -39.10 -2.85
N ALA A 433 -22.89 -38.20 -3.75
CA ALA A 433 -23.62 -37.96 -5.00
C ALA A 433 -23.59 -39.19 -5.93
N GLU A 434 -22.46 -39.86 -6.04
CA GLU A 434 -22.30 -41.10 -6.81
C GLU A 434 -23.04 -42.28 -6.18
N ALA A 435 -22.98 -42.45 -4.85
CA ALA A 435 -23.74 -43.47 -4.15
C ALA A 435 -25.26 -43.28 -4.27
N SER A 436 -25.73 -42.03 -4.26
CA SER A 436 -27.15 -41.67 -4.44
C SER A 436 -27.64 -41.86 -5.88
N ALA A 437 -26.74 -41.74 -6.87
CA ALA A 437 -27.06 -41.92 -8.29
C ALA A 437 -26.94 -43.38 -8.77
N GLY A 438 -26.12 -44.19 -8.10
CA GLY A 438 -25.77 -45.56 -8.51
C GLY A 438 -26.61 -46.69 -7.89
N GLY A 439 -27.63 -46.38 -7.07
CA GLY A 439 -28.44 -47.41 -6.40
C GLY A 439 -27.68 -48.20 -5.31
N ALA A 440 -26.72 -47.55 -4.64
CA ALA A 440 -26.05 -48.14 -3.47
C ALA A 440 -27.02 -48.29 -2.28
N SER A 441 -26.76 -49.26 -1.40
CA SER A 441 -27.57 -49.50 -0.18
C SER A 441 -27.66 -48.24 0.69
N ASP A 442 -28.86 -47.92 1.17
CA ASP A 442 -29.16 -46.74 2.02
C ASP A 442 -28.19 -46.60 3.22
N ASP A 443 -27.66 -47.71 3.73
CA ASP A 443 -26.69 -47.72 4.85
C ASP A 443 -25.33 -47.09 4.49
N GLN A 444 -24.83 -47.30 3.26
CA GLN A 444 -23.55 -46.72 2.82
C GLN A 444 -23.66 -45.21 2.57
N ALA A 445 -24.81 -44.75 2.06
CA ALA A 445 -25.09 -43.34 1.89
C ALA A 445 -25.23 -42.63 3.25
N TRP A 446 -25.84 -43.31 4.23
CA TRP A 446 -26.00 -42.80 5.60
C TRP A 446 -24.67 -42.69 6.35
N GLU A 447 -23.81 -43.72 6.32
CA GLU A 447 -22.47 -43.67 6.96
C GLU A 447 -21.61 -42.53 6.39
N LYS A 448 -21.58 -42.37 5.06
CA LYS A 448 -20.81 -41.28 4.41
C LYS A 448 -21.38 -39.90 4.74
N THR A 449 -22.70 -39.79 4.89
CA THR A 449 -23.35 -38.53 5.32
C THR A 449 -23.01 -38.20 6.77
N GLN A 450 -22.97 -39.18 7.67
CA GLN A 450 -22.53 -38.97 9.05
C GLN A 450 -21.06 -38.58 9.15
N ALA A 451 -20.18 -39.19 8.34
CA ALA A 451 -18.77 -38.80 8.25
C ALA A 451 -18.60 -37.34 7.77
N LEU A 452 -19.38 -36.90 6.77
CA LEU A 452 -19.38 -35.51 6.29
C LEU A 452 -19.85 -34.51 7.37
N ILE A 453 -20.86 -34.87 8.15
CA ILE A 453 -21.37 -34.04 9.27
C ILE A 453 -20.35 -33.95 10.40
N ALA A 454 -19.69 -35.06 10.73
CA ALA A 454 -18.62 -35.09 11.74
C ALA A 454 -17.43 -34.21 11.33
N LEU A 455 -17.00 -34.28 10.06
CA LEU A 455 -15.89 -33.48 9.55
C LEU A 455 -16.24 -31.98 9.55
N ARG A 456 -17.46 -31.61 9.12
CA ARG A 456 -17.92 -30.21 9.17
C ARG A 456 -17.97 -29.63 10.58
N ARG A 457 -18.27 -30.45 11.59
CA ARG A 457 -18.26 -30.04 13.00
C ARG A 457 -16.85 -29.86 13.55
N ALA A 458 -15.85 -30.59 13.04
CA ALA A 458 -14.45 -30.43 13.42
C ALA A 458 -13.79 -29.18 12.80
N SER A 459 -14.31 -28.68 11.66
CA SER A 459 -13.72 -27.56 10.91
C SER A 459 -14.27 -26.15 11.26
N ASP A 460 -15.20 -26.00 12.22
CA ASP A 460 -15.79 -24.70 12.59
C ASP A 460 -14.98 -24.02 13.72
N PRO A 461 -14.32 -22.86 13.48
CA PRO A 461 -13.40 -22.22 14.42
C PRO A 461 -14.07 -21.47 15.57
N ARG A 462 -15.37 -21.69 15.85
CA ARG A 462 -16.10 -21.06 16.98
C ARG A 462 -16.23 -21.95 18.21
N ARG A 463 -15.17 -22.69 18.54
CA ARG A 463 -14.98 -23.30 19.86
C ARG A 463 -13.58 -23.05 20.38
#